data_AF-A0A380MN48-F1
#
_entry.id   AF-A0A380MN48-F1
#
_cell.length_a   1.000
_cell.length_b   1.000
_cell.length_c   1.000
_cell.angle_alpha   90.00
_cell.angle_beta   90.00
_cell.angle_gamma   90.00
#
_symmetry.space_group_name_H-M   'P 1'
#
loop_
_entity.id
_entity.type
_entity.pdbx_description
1 polymer ?
#
loop_
_entity_poly.entity_id
_entity_poly.type
_entity_poly.pdbx_seq_one_letter_code
_entity_poly.pdbx_strand_id
1 'polypeptide(L)'
;MLSKAKPDSRIQFIDASGEEFFSKATNNNILTDAHIEKILNHFADKQDIAHIVKMADVKDIAANNYNLSVSSYVEAKDTREIIDIAELNEEIRQTVHKIAALRQSIDEIIAEIEQ
;
A
#
# COMPACT_ATOMS: atom_id res chain seq x y z
N MET A 1 20.06 -2.24 19.97
CA MET A 1 21.33 -2.61 20.64
C MET A 1 21.74 -4.01 20.23
N LEU A 2 23.02 -4.25 19.95
CA LEU A 2 23.51 -5.57 19.52
C LEU A 2 23.80 -6.43 20.77
N SER A 3 22.98 -7.46 21.01
CA SER A 3 23.22 -8.43 22.09
C SER A 3 24.33 -9.41 21.71
N LYS A 4 25.28 -9.63 22.64
CA LYS A 4 26.43 -10.54 22.49
C LYS A 4 26.07 -12.02 22.66
N ALA A 5 24.87 -12.32 23.13
CA ALA A 5 24.36 -13.67 23.31
C ALA A 5 23.05 -13.82 22.54
N LYS A 6 23.08 -14.56 21.43
CA LYS A 6 21.87 -14.99 20.74
C LYS A 6 21.93 -16.51 20.49
N PRO A 7 20.94 -17.28 20.96
CA PRO A 7 20.78 -18.69 20.58
C PRO A 7 20.33 -18.86 19.12
N ASP A 8 19.88 -17.77 18.50
CA ASP A 8 19.33 -17.74 17.15
C ASP A 8 20.04 -16.65 16.34
N SER A 9 20.74 -17.05 15.27
CA SER A 9 21.51 -16.14 14.41
C SER A 9 20.68 -15.48 13.32
N ARG A 10 19.36 -15.73 13.30
CA ARG A 10 18.46 -15.13 12.31
C ARG A 10 18.38 -13.62 12.45
N ILE A 11 18.28 -12.95 11.31
CA ILE A 11 18.11 -11.50 11.19
C ILE A 11 16.65 -11.22 10.87
N GLN A 12 16.04 -10.34 11.65
CA GLN A 12 14.66 -9.91 11.45
C GLN A 12 14.65 -8.64 10.60
N PHE A 13 13.97 -8.68 9.47
CA PHE A 13 13.65 -7.52 8.64
C PHE A 13 12.23 -7.08 8.95
N ILE A 14 12.05 -5.78 9.22
CA ILE A 14 10.75 -5.16 9.49
C ILE A 14 10.58 -4.03 8.49
N ASP A 15 9.54 -4.11 7.65
CA ASP A 15 9.16 -3.06 6.73
C ASP A 15 8.19 -2.09 7.42
N ALA A 16 8.70 -0.89 7.71
CA ALA A 16 7.96 0.22 8.28
C ALA A 16 7.68 1.32 7.24
N SER A 17 7.71 1.00 5.94
CA SER A 17 7.42 1.93 4.86
C SER A 17 5.92 2.13 4.57
N GLY A 18 5.05 1.40 5.26
CA GLY A 18 3.60 1.60 5.19
C GLY A 18 3.14 2.86 5.94
N GLU A 19 2.06 3.50 5.47
CA GLU A 19 1.48 4.70 6.10
C GLU A 19 1.00 4.47 7.55
N GLU A 20 0.83 3.21 7.95
CA GLU A 20 0.49 2.81 9.31
C GLU A 20 1.67 2.89 10.32
N PHE A 21 2.88 3.13 9.82
CA PHE A 21 4.12 3.20 10.60
C PHE A 21 4.73 4.60 10.65
N PHE A 22 4.18 5.58 9.94
CA PHE A 22 4.64 6.96 10.02
C PHE A 22 3.56 7.93 9.53
N SER A 23 3.60 9.16 10.05
CA SER A 23 2.80 10.25 9.49
C SER A 23 3.64 10.98 8.44
N LYS A 24 3.10 11.11 7.22
CA LYS A 24 3.72 11.92 6.16
C LYS A 24 3.79 13.38 6.60
N ALA A 25 4.98 13.97 6.52
CA ALA A 25 5.16 15.41 6.65
C ALA A 25 6.10 15.91 5.54
N THR A 26 6.19 17.22 5.36
CA THR A 26 6.78 17.85 4.16
C THR A 26 8.23 17.45 3.91
N ASN A 27 9.05 17.38 4.96
CA ASN A 27 10.50 17.13 4.82
C ASN A 27 10.91 15.73 5.29
N ASN A 28 10.33 15.24 6.38
CA ASN A 28 10.65 13.95 6.98
C ASN A 28 9.35 13.30 7.47
N ASN A 29 9.30 11.98 7.40
CA ASN A 29 8.23 11.21 8.02
C ASN A 29 8.32 11.29 9.55
N ILE A 30 7.17 11.44 10.21
CA ILE A 30 7.08 11.56 11.66
C ILE A 30 6.70 10.21 12.26
N LEU A 31 7.56 9.69 13.13
CA LEU A 31 7.28 8.54 13.97
C LEU A 31 6.63 9.03 15.26
N THR A 32 5.35 8.70 15.46
CA THR A 32 4.64 8.96 16.71
C THR A 32 4.91 7.83 17.69
N ASP A 33 4.63 8.05 18.98
CA ASP A 33 4.80 7.00 20.00
C ASP A 33 4.01 5.73 19.66
N ALA A 34 2.81 5.88 19.08
CA ALA A 34 2.00 4.75 18.63
C ALA A 34 2.67 3.96 17.48
N HIS A 35 3.34 4.64 16.54
CA HIS A 35 4.09 3.98 15.47
C HIS A 35 5.29 3.22 16.03
N ILE A 36 6.01 3.82 16.98
CA ILE A 36 7.17 3.22 17.63
C ILE A 36 6.75 1.97 18.42
N GLU A 37 5.68 2.07 19.20
CA GLU A 37 5.13 0.94 19.95
C GLU A 37 4.76 -0.23 19.03
N LYS A 38 4.13 0.06 17.89
CA LYS A 38 3.79 -0.96 16.90
C LYS A 38 5.01 -1.67 16.32
N ILE A 39 6.04 -0.91 15.95
CA ILE A 39 7.33 -1.48 15.47
C ILE A 39 7.99 -2.32 16.57
N LEU A 40 7.95 -1.86 17.82
CA LEU A 40 8.50 -2.58 18.97
C LEU A 40 7.76 -3.90 19.23
N ASN A 41 6.44 -3.92 19.08
CA ASN A 41 5.64 -5.14 19.22
C ASN A 41 6.05 -6.18 18.16
N HIS A 42 6.14 -5.76 16.89
CA HIS A 42 6.62 -6.63 15.81
C HIS A 42 8.04 -7.16 16.05
N PHE A 43 8.93 -6.34 16.64
CA PHE A 43 10.26 -6.78 17.05
C PHE A 43 10.24 -7.77 18.22
N ALA A 44 9.37 -7.57 19.21
CA ALA A 44 9.26 -8.44 20.38
C ALA A 44 8.73 -9.83 20.03
N ASP A 45 7.75 -9.90 19.11
CA ASP A 45 7.07 -11.14 18.75
C ASP A 45 7.96 -12.11 17.97
N LYS A 46 8.93 -11.61 17.20
CA LYS A 46 9.84 -12.40 16.34
C LYS A 46 9.12 -13.40 15.43
N GLN A 47 7.91 -13.08 15.02
CA GLN A 47 7.11 -13.87 14.09
C GLN A 47 7.17 -13.28 12.68
N ASP A 48 7.13 -14.15 11.67
CA ASP A 48 6.97 -13.72 10.29
C ASP A 48 5.54 -13.20 10.08
N ILE A 49 5.43 -11.99 9.54
CA ILE A 49 4.16 -11.34 9.20
C ILE A 49 4.23 -11.01 7.71
N ALA A 50 3.29 -11.56 6.93
CA ALA A 50 3.24 -11.31 5.50
C ALA A 50 3.28 -9.80 5.20
N HIS A 51 4.18 -9.41 4.31
CA HIS A 51 4.42 -8.03 3.88
C HIS A 51 4.93 -7.04 4.93
N ILE A 52 5.23 -7.48 6.16
CA ILE A 52 5.66 -6.58 7.24
C ILE A 52 6.94 -7.09 7.90
N VAL A 53 7.01 -8.38 8.27
CA VAL A 53 8.13 -8.94 9.02
C VAL A 53 8.62 -10.23 8.37
N LYS A 54 9.92 -10.32 8.13
CA LYS A 54 10.57 -11.54 7.67
C LYS A 54 11.81 -11.88 8.50
N MET A 55 11.87 -13.10 9.00
CA MET A 55 13.07 -13.69 9.57
C MET A 55 13.88 -14.36 8.45
N ALA A 56 15.11 -13.92 8.26
CA ALA A 56 16.04 -14.51 7.30
C ALA A 56 17.23 -15.16 8.03
N ASP A 57 17.70 -16.29 7.50
CA ASP A 57 18.91 -16.93 8.00
C ASP A 57 20.15 -16.23 7.44
N VAL A 58 21.26 -16.32 8.20
CA VAL A 58 22.56 -15.76 7.76
C VAL A 58 23.01 -16.38 6.43
N LYS A 59 22.61 -17.62 6.15
CA LYS A 59 22.90 -18.30 4.88
C LYS A 59 22.22 -17.62 3.69
N ASP A 60 20.95 -17.23 3.84
CA ASP A 60 20.19 -16.55 2.78
C ASP A 60 20.78 -15.17 2.50
N ILE A 61 21.21 -14.49 3.57
CA ILE A 61 21.86 -13.19 3.48
C ILE A 61 23.23 -13.29 2.80
N ALA A 62 24.01 -14.34 3.12
CA ALA A 62 25.28 -14.61 2.44
C ALA A 62 25.06 -14.94 0.95
N ALA A 63 24.02 -15.70 0.61
CA ALA A 63 23.63 -15.98 -0.78
C ALA A 63 23.20 -14.71 -1.52
N ASN A 64 22.55 -13.76 -0.82
CA ASN A 64 22.20 -12.44 -1.33
C ASN A 64 23.34 -11.41 -1.17
N ASN A 65 24.58 -11.88 -1.10
CA ASN A 65 25.80 -11.06 -1.07
C ASN A 65 25.83 -10.01 0.07
N TYR A 66 25.28 -10.38 1.22
CA TYR A 66 25.11 -9.53 2.41
C TYR A 66 24.30 -8.26 2.18
N ASN A 67 23.40 -8.27 1.19
CA ASN A 67 22.41 -7.21 1.04
C ASN A 67 21.45 -7.23 2.24
N LEU A 68 21.37 -6.14 2.98
CA LEU A 68 20.50 -5.96 4.16
C LEU A 68 19.33 -5.02 3.88
N SER A 69 18.99 -4.81 2.62
CA SER A 69 17.82 -4.01 2.22
C SER A 69 16.55 -4.75 2.59
N VAL A 70 15.64 -4.09 3.31
CA VAL A 70 14.36 -4.68 3.75
C VAL A 70 13.52 -5.19 2.57
N SER A 71 13.53 -4.47 1.45
CA SER A 71 12.84 -4.82 0.20
C SER A 71 13.34 -6.11 -0.45
N SER A 72 14.51 -6.62 -0.06
CA SER A 72 15.04 -7.89 -0.57
C SER A 72 14.47 -9.11 0.18
N TYR A 73 13.83 -8.90 1.33
CA TYR A 73 13.35 -9.98 2.19
C TYR A 73 11.86 -9.85 2.54
N VAL A 74 11.32 -8.63 2.55
CA VAL A 74 9.90 -8.37 2.79
C VAL A 74 9.26 -7.97 1.47
N GLU A 75 8.31 -8.79 1.01
CA GLU A 75 7.51 -8.50 -0.17
C GLU A 75 6.54 -7.36 0.14
N ALA A 76 6.59 -6.26 -0.62
CA ALA A 76 5.67 -5.15 -0.41
C ALA A 76 4.22 -5.61 -0.61
N LYS A 77 3.31 -5.12 0.24
CA LYS A 77 1.88 -5.35 0.09
C LYS A 77 1.41 -4.73 -1.22
N ASP A 78 0.67 -5.46 -2.05
CA ASP A 78 0.02 -4.90 -3.22
C ASP A 78 -1.11 -3.96 -2.75
N THR A 79 -0.88 -2.65 -2.85
CA THR A 79 -1.84 -1.61 -2.46
C THR A 79 -2.65 -1.09 -3.64
N ARG A 80 -2.62 -1.76 -4.81
CA ARG A 80 -3.44 -1.36 -5.93
C ARG A 80 -4.91 -1.54 -5.55
N GLU A 81 -5.67 -0.45 -5.65
CA GLU A 81 -7.12 -0.52 -5.54
C GLU A 81 -7.64 -1.45 -6.63
N ILE A 82 -8.42 -2.45 -6.22
CA ILE A 82 -9.15 -3.30 -7.16
C ILE A 82 -10.30 -2.43 -7.68
N ILE A 83 -10.07 -1.75 -8.79
CA ILE A 83 -11.12 -1.00 -9.49
C ILE A 83 -12.04 -2.03 -10.13
N ASP A 84 -13.31 -2.04 -9.76
CA ASP A 84 -14.32 -2.84 -10.46
C ASP A 84 -14.58 -2.22 -11.83
N ILE A 85 -13.95 -2.81 -12.85
CA ILE A 85 -14.08 -2.39 -14.25
C ILE A 85 -15.53 -2.56 -14.74
N ALA A 86 -16.30 -3.50 -14.19
CA ALA A 86 -17.70 -3.66 -14.58
C ALA A 86 -18.57 -2.54 -14.01
N GLU A 87 -18.36 -2.16 -12.75
CA GLU A 87 -19.04 -1.02 -12.11
C GLU A 87 -18.71 0.29 -12.84
N LEU A 88 -17.44 0.55 -13.11
CA LEU A 88 -17.00 1.76 -13.82
C LEU A 88 -17.62 1.86 -15.21
N ASN A 89 -17.67 0.75 -15.96
CA ASN A 89 -18.30 0.72 -17.28
C ASN A 89 -19.82 0.95 -17.20
N GLU A 90 -20.47 0.49 -16.14
CA GLU A 90 -21.89 0.74 -15.92
C GLU A 90 -22.16 2.22 -15.64
N GLU A 91 -21.35 2.85 -14.78
CA GLU A 91 -21.45 4.29 -14.50
C GLU A 91 -21.23 5.13 -15.78
N ILE A 92 -20.25 4.74 -16.62
CA ILE A 92 -20.01 5.37 -17.92
C ILE A 92 -21.25 5.25 -18.81
N ARG A 93 -21.86 4.07 -18.93
CA ARG A 93 -23.06 3.86 -19.76
C ARG A 93 -24.23 4.71 -19.28
N GLN A 94 -24.47 4.76 -17.97
CA GLN A 94 -25.54 5.57 -17.39
C GLN A 94 -25.33 7.06 -17.66
N THR A 95 -24.08 7.52 -17.53
CA THR A 95 -23.72 8.92 -17.81
C THR A 95 -23.94 9.27 -19.28
N VAL A 96 -23.51 8.41 -20.20
CA VAL A 96 -23.73 8.61 -21.64
C VAL A 96 -25.23 8.64 -21.97
N HIS A 97 -26.03 7.76 -21.37
CA HIS A 97 -27.48 7.76 -21.57
C HIS A 97 -28.13 9.07 -21.11
N LYS A 98 -27.74 9.58 -19.94
CA LYS A 98 -28.22 10.89 -19.44
C LYS A 98 -27.83 12.03 -20.38
N ILE A 99 -26.58 12.04 -20.88
CA ILE A 99 -26.12 13.05 -21.84
C ILE A 99 -26.95 12.99 -23.13
N ALA A 100 -27.23 11.80 -23.65
CA ALA A 100 -28.02 11.62 -24.86
C ALA A 100 -29.46 12.14 -24.69
N ALA A 101 -30.11 11.81 -23.57
CA ALA A 101 -31.45 12.29 -23.27
C ALA A 101 -31.50 13.83 -23.15
N LEU A 102 -30.52 14.42 -22.45
CA LEU A 102 -30.43 15.88 -22.31
C LEU A 102 -30.20 16.57 -23.65
N ARG A 103 -29.37 16.00 -24.53
CA ARG A 103 -29.17 16.52 -25.89
C ARG A 103 -30.46 16.49 -26.70
N GLN A 104 -31.22 15.40 -26.64
CA GLN A 104 -32.49 15.30 -27.32
C GLN A 104 -33.48 16.38 -26.83
N SER A 105 -33.58 16.59 -25.52
CA SER A 105 -34.44 17.65 -24.98
C SER A 105 -34.00 19.06 -25.42
N ILE A 106 -32.69 19.29 -25.57
CA ILE A 106 -32.17 20.56 -26.11
C ILE A 106 -32.58 20.71 -27.58
N ASP A 107 -32.41 19.66 -28.39
CA ASP A 107 -32.76 19.69 -29.81
C ASP A 107 -34.27 19.94 -30.02
N GLU A 108 -35.12 19.37 -29.17
CA GLU A 108 -36.57 19.61 -29.16
C GLU A 108 -36.92 21.08 -28.86
N ILE A 109 -36.26 21.68 -27.86
CA ILE A 109 -36.46 23.10 -27.52
C ILE A 109 -35.98 24.02 -28.64
N ILE A 110 -34.84 23.71 -29.28
CA ILE A 110 -34.32 24.50 -30.40
C ILE A 110 -35.29 24.45 -31.58
N ALA A 111 -35.83 23.27 -31.91
CA ALA A 111 -36.79 23.11 -32.99
C ALA A 111 -38.10 23.89 -32.76
N GLU A 112 -38.52 24.08 -31.50
CA GLU A 112 -39.68 24.91 -31.16
C GLU A 112 -39.39 26.42 -31.34
N ILE A 113 -38.16 26.87 -31.07
CA ILE A 113 -37.76 28.29 -31.18
C ILE A 113 -37.50 28.72 -32.63
N GLU A 114 -37.10 27.80 -33.51
CA GLU A 114 -36.84 28.07 -34.93
C GLU A 114 -38.11 28.06 -35.82
N GLN A 115 -39.30 27.80 -35.26
CA GLN A 115 -40.61 27.93 -35.94
C GLN A 115 -41.15 29.37 -35.92
#